data_AF-A0A972ZA09-F1
#
_entry.id   AF-A0A972ZA09-F1
#
_cell.length_a   1.000
_cell.length_b   1.000
_cell.length_c   1.000
_cell.angle_alpha   90.00
_cell.angle_beta   90.00
_cell.angle_gamma   90.00
#
_symmetry.space_group_name_H-M   'P 1'
#
loop_
_entity.id
_entity.type
_entity.pdbx_description
1 polymer ?
#
loop_
_entity_poly.entity_id
_entity_poly.type
_entity_poly.pdbx_seq_one_letter_code
_entity_poly.pdbx_strand_id
1 'polypeptide(L)'
;MKNDIAIFGAGGHCKVILSILSYYDDFKVIGIADRGPENIGEEIAGSVIKYTWNDFDEIYRRGTRHAVIAVGDNRERGALFLTLKNAGFNIPTIIHPTAFVENNVRMKEGSVICVAASIGAMASVGNNCVLYTGSILDHEVELEDNVFIAPGCSIAGRVTIKEGSFIGIGSTIVEKIIIGPNATIGAGSVVIKDVPANAVVAGAPARSIK
;
A
#
# COMPACT_ATOMS: atom_id res chain seq x y z
N MET A 1 13.57 -0.13 -23.64
CA MET A 1 12.11 -0.14 -23.88
C MET A 1 11.43 0.01 -22.53
N LYS A 2 10.41 0.86 -22.40
CA LYS A 2 9.65 0.98 -21.14
C LYS A 2 8.84 -0.30 -20.91
N ASN A 3 8.73 -0.74 -19.67
CA ASN A 3 7.86 -1.83 -19.24
C ASN A 3 6.41 -1.33 -19.17
N ASP A 4 5.51 -2.00 -19.89
CA ASP A 4 4.08 -1.71 -19.80
C ASP A 4 3.55 -2.11 -18.42
N ILE A 5 2.83 -1.18 -17.78
CA ILE A 5 2.18 -1.37 -16.48
C ILE A 5 0.71 -0.94 -16.51
N ALA A 6 -0.17 -1.77 -15.96
CA ALA A 6 -1.58 -1.44 -15.74
C ALA A 6 -1.81 -1.04 -14.27
N ILE A 7 -2.66 -0.04 -14.05
CA ILE A 7 -3.06 0.39 -12.71
C ILE A 7 -4.44 -0.17 -12.40
N PHE A 8 -4.58 -0.90 -11.30
CA PHE A 8 -5.86 -1.46 -10.87
C PHE A 8 -6.44 -0.67 -9.69
N GLY A 9 -7.45 0.15 -9.97
CA GLY A 9 -8.11 1.08 -9.05
C GLY A 9 -8.08 2.51 -9.59
N ALA A 10 -9.22 3.19 -9.58
CA ALA A 10 -9.37 4.56 -10.08
C ALA A 10 -9.59 5.61 -8.97
N GLY A 11 -9.39 5.23 -7.71
CA GLY A 11 -9.62 6.12 -6.56
C GLY A 11 -8.52 7.16 -6.33
N GLY A 12 -8.56 7.82 -5.15
CA GLY A 12 -7.54 8.81 -4.77
C GLY A 12 -6.10 8.25 -4.75
N HIS A 13 -5.93 6.98 -4.38
CA HIS A 13 -4.62 6.32 -4.40
C HIS A 13 -4.03 6.18 -5.82
N CYS A 14 -4.88 6.08 -6.85
CA CYS A 14 -4.45 6.03 -8.26
C CYS A 14 -3.71 7.31 -8.65
N LYS A 15 -4.24 8.47 -8.25
CA LYS A 15 -3.61 9.79 -8.49
C LYS A 15 -2.21 9.87 -7.87
N VAL A 16 -2.04 9.26 -6.68
CA VAL A 16 -0.74 9.22 -6.00
C VAL A 16 0.24 8.31 -6.74
N ILE A 17 -0.18 7.10 -7.13
CA ILE A 17 0.67 6.16 -7.87
C ILE A 17 1.06 6.74 -9.23
N LEU A 18 0.15 7.38 -9.95
CA LEU A 18 0.44 8.07 -11.21
C LEU A 18 1.50 9.16 -11.03
N SER A 19 1.38 9.95 -9.96
CA SER A 19 2.39 10.95 -9.61
C SER A 19 3.75 10.31 -9.34
N ILE A 20 3.82 9.21 -8.57
CA ILE A 20 5.08 8.50 -8.31
C ILE A 20 5.67 7.93 -9.61
N LEU A 21 4.86 7.26 -10.43
CA LEU A 21 5.30 6.68 -11.70
C LEU A 21 5.81 7.73 -12.69
N SER A 22 5.39 8.99 -12.58
CA SER A 22 5.90 10.08 -13.44
C SER A 22 7.39 10.37 -13.24
N TYR A 23 8.00 9.95 -12.12
CA TYR A 23 9.44 10.04 -11.88
C TYR A 23 10.23 8.87 -12.45
N TYR A 24 9.56 7.85 -12.99
CA TYR A 24 10.18 6.65 -13.52
C TYR A 24 10.10 6.60 -15.04
N ASP A 25 11.25 6.54 -15.69
CA ASP A 25 11.31 6.33 -17.13
C ASP A 25 11.15 4.86 -17.54
N ASP A 26 11.25 3.93 -16.60
CA ASP A 26 11.20 2.50 -16.90
C ASP A 26 9.78 1.97 -17.12
N PHE A 27 8.74 2.74 -16.75
CA PHE A 27 7.36 2.31 -16.85
C PHE A 27 6.56 3.13 -17.86
N LYS A 28 5.68 2.46 -18.59
CA LYS A 28 4.66 3.06 -19.43
C LYS A 28 3.29 2.62 -18.94
N VAL A 29 2.51 3.57 -18.42
CA VAL A 29 1.13 3.30 -17.98
C VAL A 29 0.26 3.06 -19.22
N ILE A 30 -0.25 1.84 -19.36
CA ILE A 30 -1.08 1.46 -20.52
C ILE A 30 -2.55 1.85 -20.35
N GLY A 31 -3.02 1.98 -19.11
CA GLY A 31 -4.37 2.35 -18.75
C GLY A 31 -4.70 2.03 -17.29
N ILE A 32 -5.85 2.51 -16.84
CA ILE A 32 -6.40 2.24 -15.51
C ILE A 32 -7.55 1.23 -15.66
N ALA A 33 -7.61 0.28 -14.74
CA ALA A 33 -8.68 -0.68 -14.56
C ALA A 33 -9.49 -0.31 -13.32
N ASP A 34 -10.78 0.00 -13.45
CA ASP A 34 -11.65 0.30 -12.31
C ASP A 34 -12.56 -0.89 -11.94
N ARG A 35 -13.29 -0.82 -10.83
CA ARG A 35 -14.12 -1.94 -10.35
C ARG A 35 -15.17 -2.39 -11.38
N GLY A 36 -15.74 -1.44 -12.11
CA GLY A 36 -16.77 -1.68 -13.12
C GLY A 36 -16.62 -0.73 -14.31
N PRO A 37 -17.52 -0.85 -15.31
CA PRO A 37 -17.43 -0.12 -16.56
C PRO A 37 -17.90 1.34 -16.46
N GLU A 38 -18.45 1.77 -15.32
CA GLU A 38 -19.18 3.03 -15.18
C GLU A 38 -18.31 4.26 -15.49
N ASN A 39 -17.02 4.19 -15.16
CA ASN A 39 -16.07 5.28 -15.31
C ASN A 39 -15.15 5.11 -16.53
N ILE A 40 -15.39 4.13 -17.41
CA ILE A 40 -14.55 3.93 -18.61
C ILE A 40 -14.58 5.19 -19.47
N GLY A 41 -13.40 5.62 -19.92
CA GLY A 41 -13.19 6.83 -20.70
C GLY A 41 -12.87 8.07 -19.86
N GLU A 42 -13.08 8.03 -18.55
CA GLU A 42 -12.67 9.13 -17.66
C GLU A 42 -11.15 9.24 -17.57
N GLU A 43 -10.68 10.48 -17.39
CA GLU A 43 -9.26 10.80 -17.23
C GLU A 43 -8.92 11.07 -15.75
N ILE A 44 -7.83 10.44 -15.30
CA ILE A 44 -7.22 10.64 -13.99
C ILE A 44 -5.77 10.99 -14.21
N ALA A 45 -5.41 12.24 -13.90
CA ALA A 45 -4.04 12.75 -13.94
C ALA A 45 -3.29 12.39 -15.25
N GLY A 46 -3.92 12.59 -16.41
CA GLY A 46 -3.32 12.30 -17.72
C GLY A 46 -3.38 10.83 -18.17
N SER A 47 -3.99 9.94 -17.39
CA SER A 47 -4.23 8.54 -17.75
C SER A 47 -5.73 8.24 -17.84
N VAL A 48 -6.11 7.32 -18.72
CA VAL A 48 -7.53 7.00 -18.99
C VAL A 48 -7.91 5.68 -18.34
N ILE A 49 -9.12 5.61 -17.78
CA ILE A 49 -9.77 4.37 -17.39
C ILE A 49 -10.20 3.62 -18.65
N LYS A 50 -9.48 2.55 -18.99
CA LYS A 50 -9.67 1.77 -20.22
C LYS A 50 -10.26 0.40 -19.97
N TYR A 51 -10.18 -0.07 -18.73
CA TYR A 51 -10.42 -1.44 -18.36
C TYR A 51 -11.28 -1.48 -17.09
N THR A 52 -11.81 -2.65 -16.82
CA THR A 52 -12.34 -3.06 -15.54
C THR A 52 -11.37 -4.04 -14.87
N TRP A 53 -11.56 -4.32 -13.59
CA TRP A 53 -10.76 -5.34 -12.89
C TRP A 53 -10.86 -6.70 -13.55
N ASN A 54 -11.99 -7.03 -14.21
CA ASN A 54 -12.21 -8.30 -14.89
C ASN A 54 -11.44 -8.44 -16.22
N ASP A 55 -10.88 -7.35 -16.75
CA ASP A 55 -10.14 -7.37 -18.01
C ASP A 55 -8.67 -7.78 -17.84
N PHE A 56 -8.26 -8.23 -16.65
CA PHE A 56 -6.87 -8.60 -16.33
C PHE A 56 -6.31 -9.66 -17.30
N ASP A 57 -7.12 -10.64 -17.70
CA ASP A 57 -6.72 -11.68 -18.66
C ASP A 57 -6.49 -11.11 -20.08
N GLU A 58 -7.29 -10.12 -20.49
CA GLU A 58 -7.07 -9.43 -21.77
C GLU A 58 -5.79 -8.60 -21.72
N ILE A 59 -5.60 -7.82 -20.64
CA ILE A 59 -4.40 -7.01 -20.43
C ILE A 59 -3.14 -7.90 -20.51
N TYR A 60 -3.18 -9.07 -19.86
CA TYR A 60 -2.08 -10.03 -19.89
C TYR A 60 -1.85 -10.61 -21.29
N ARG A 61 -2.91 -11.05 -21.99
CA ARG A 61 -2.79 -11.57 -23.37
C ARG A 61 -2.23 -10.55 -24.35
N ARG A 62 -2.50 -9.26 -24.15
CA ARG A 62 -1.95 -8.16 -24.96
C ARG A 62 -0.46 -7.87 -24.70
N GLY A 63 0.18 -8.59 -23.78
CA GLY A 63 1.62 -8.51 -23.54
C GLY A 63 2.04 -7.68 -22.33
N THR A 64 1.11 -7.01 -21.66
CA THR A 64 1.42 -6.32 -20.39
C THR A 64 1.72 -7.37 -19.31
N ARG A 65 2.82 -7.19 -18.60
CA ARG A 65 3.27 -8.10 -17.54
C ARG A 65 3.33 -7.45 -16.17
N HIS A 66 3.28 -6.12 -16.08
CA HIS A 66 3.34 -5.42 -14.81
C HIS A 66 1.96 -4.88 -14.42
N ALA A 67 1.65 -4.95 -13.13
CA ALA A 67 0.48 -4.33 -12.55
C ALA A 67 0.82 -3.60 -11.26
N VAL A 68 0.09 -2.55 -10.91
CA VAL A 68 0.14 -1.90 -9.60
C VAL A 68 -1.29 -1.70 -9.10
N ILE A 69 -1.51 -1.89 -7.81
CA ILE A 69 -2.85 -1.88 -7.22
C ILE A 69 -3.06 -0.56 -6.47
N ALA A 70 -4.02 0.21 -6.92
CA ALA A 70 -4.39 1.52 -6.42
C ALA A 70 -5.68 1.49 -5.58
N VAL A 71 -5.80 0.49 -4.70
CA VAL A 71 -6.98 0.26 -3.86
C VAL A 71 -6.66 0.49 -2.37
N GLY A 72 -7.42 1.36 -1.72
CA GLY A 72 -7.21 1.72 -0.32
C GLY A 72 -7.70 0.66 0.67
N ASP A 73 -8.83 0.00 0.39
CA ASP A 73 -9.36 -1.07 1.25
C ASP A 73 -8.43 -2.29 1.23
N ASN A 74 -7.96 -2.71 2.40
CA ASN A 74 -6.96 -3.78 2.53
C ASN A 74 -7.47 -5.14 2.02
N ARG A 75 -8.75 -5.45 2.22
CA ARG A 75 -9.32 -6.75 1.84
C ARG A 75 -9.45 -6.83 0.33
N GLU A 76 -9.99 -5.79 -0.29
CA GLU A 76 -10.08 -5.70 -1.75
C GLU A 76 -8.71 -5.65 -2.41
N ARG A 77 -7.78 -4.84 -1.86
CA ARG A 77 -6.40 -4.76 -2.35
C ARG A 77 -5.71 -6.13 -2.27
N GLY A 78 -5.89 -6.87 -1.17
CA GLY A 78 -5.34 -8.21 -0.99
C GLY A 78 -5.94 -9.25 -1.94
N ALA A 79 -7.26 -9.26 -2.12
CA ALA A 79 -7.93 -10.14 -3.06
C ALA A 79 -7.46 -9.88 -4.51
N LEU A 80 -7.34 -8.61 -4.90
CA LEU A 80 -6.88 -8.23 -6.23
C LEU A 80 -5.40 -8.57 -6.44
N PHE A 81 -4.57 -8.43 -5.42
CA PHE A 81 -3.17 -8.86 -5.46
C PHE A 81 -3.05 -10.34 -5.78
N LEU A 82 -3.79 -11.20 -5.08
CA LEU A 82 -3.79 -12.63 -5.34
C LEU A 82 -4.28 -12.95 -6.75
N THR A 83 -5.37 -12.33 -7.21
CA THR A 83 -5.89 -12.51 -8.57
C THR A 83 -4.83 -12.19 -9.63
N LEU A 84 -4.18 -11.03 -9.53
CA LEU A 84 -3.17 -10.60 -10.50
C LEU A 84 -1.90 -11.46 -10.45
N LYS A 85 -1.45 -11.84 -9.24
CA LYS A 85 -0.32 -12.76 -9.08
C LYS A 85 -0.60 -14.13 -9.71
N ASN A 86 -1.80 -14.68 -9.48
CA ASN A 86 -2.21 -15.96 -10.06
C ASN A 86 -2.34 -15.90 -11.59
N ALA A 87 -2.69 -14.74 -12.15
CA ALA A 87 -2.68 -14.50 -13.59
C ALA A 87 -1.26 -14.32 -14.18
N GLY A 88 -0.21 -14.29 -13.35
CA GLY A 88 1.18 -14.20 -13.77
C GLY A 88 1.74 -12.78 -13.86
N PHE A 89 1.04 -11.77 -13.34
CA PHE A 89 1.57 -10.41 -13.30
C PHE A 89 2.75 -10.28 -12.32
N ASN A 90 3.72 -9.49 -12.75
CA ASN A 90 4.75 -8.91 -11.88
C ASN A 90 4.15 -7.66 -11.21
N ILE A 91 4.18 -7.59 -9.89
CA ILE A 91 3.64 -6.44 -9.16
C ILE A 91 4.80 -5.74 -8.48
N PRO A 92 5.50 -4.80 -9.16
CA PRO A 92 6.68 -4.17 -8.59
C PRO A 92 6.31 -3.32 -7.38
N THR A 93 7.25 -3.19 -6.45
CA THR A 93 7.16 -2.17 -5.41
C THR A 93 7.45 -0.80 -6.01
N ILE A 94 6.55 0.15 -5.81
CA ILE A 94 6.64 1.52 -6.32
C ILE A 94 7.03 2.45 -5.17
N ILE A 95 8.17 3.12 -5.29
CA ILE A 95 8.76 3.95 -4.23
C ILE A 95 8.84 5.39 -4.73
N HIS A 96 8.37 6.37 -3.95
CA HIS A 96 8.59 7.76 -4.33
C HIS A 96 10.08 8.13 -4.17
N PRO A 97 10.70 8.90 -5.08
CA PRO A 97 12.14 9.23 -4.98
C PRO A 97 12.57 9.96 -3.70
N THR A 98 11.62 10.58 -2.99
CA THR A 98 11.88 11.24 -1.70
C THR A 98 11.64 10.35 -0.48
N ALA A 99 11.15 9.12 -0.67
CA ALA A 99 11.09 8.15 0.40
C ALA A 99 12.51 7.73 0.77
N PHE A 100 12.77 7.56 2.06
CA PHE A 100 14.05 7.10 2.57
C PHE A 100 13.93 5.64 3.02
N VAL A 101 14.73 4.76 2.43
CA VAL A 101 14.72 3.33 2.75
C VAL A 101 16.14 2.91 3.09
N GLU A 102 16.35 2.43 4.31
CA GLU A 102 17.66 1.92 4.74
C GLU A 102 18.13 0.71 3.91
N ASN A 103 19.43 0.58 3.71
CA ASN A 103 20.02 -0.45 2.82
C ASN A 103 19.76 -1.90 3.27
N ASN A 104 19.46 -2.10 4.54
CA ASN A 104 19.23 -3.42 5.16
C ASN A 104 17.73 -3.75 5.32
N VAL A 105 16.84 -2.95 4.75
CA VAL A 105 15.40 -3.23 4.73
C VAL A 105 15.12 -4.44 3.84
N ARG A 106 14.30 -5.35 4.35
CA ARG A 106 13.77 -6.48 3.57
C ARG A 106 12.38 -6.11 3.07
N MET A 107 12.19 -6.05 1.76
CA MET A 107 10.91 -5.65 1.17
C MET A 107 10.46 -6.70 0.16
N LYS A 108 9.22 -7.15 0.30
CA LYS A 108 8.58 -8.01 -0.71
C LYS A 108 7.96 -7.16 -1.83
N GLU A 109 7.14 -7.78 -2.68
CA GLU A 109 6.60 -7.16 -3.89
C GLU A 109 5.27 -6.41 -3.65
N GLY A 110 4.89 -5.59 -4.63
CA GLY A 110 3.59 -4.94 -4.71
C GLY A 110 3.32 -3.81 -3.72
N SER A 111 4.32 -3.41 -2.94
CA SER A 111 4.16 -2.31 -1.99
C SER A 111 4.21 -0.94 -2.67
N VAL A 112 3.55 0.05 -2.06
CA VAL A 112 3.63 1.45 -2.49
C VAL A 112 4.16 2.29 -1.33
N ILE A 113 5.32 2.92 -1.54
CA ILE A 113 6.00 3.77 -0.57
C ILE A 113 5.90 5.22 -1.05
N CYS A 114 5.07 6.01 -0.39
CA CYS A 114 4.73 7.36 -0.83
C CYS A 114 5.77 8.41 -0.42
N VAL A 115 5.51 9.66 -0.86
CA VAL A 115 6.34 10.84 -0.62
C VAL A 115 6.79 10.94 0.84
N ALA A 116 8.11 11.10 1.04
CA ALA A 116 8.72 11.34 2.35
C ALA A 116 8.42 10.26 3.42
N ALA A 117 7.95 9.08 3.03
CA ALA A 117 7.92 7.94 3.95
C ALA A 117 9.34 7.49 4.29
N SER A 118 9.60 7.08 5.52
CA SER A 118 10.89 6.56 5.95
C SER A 118 10.78 5.15 6.51
N ILE A 119 11.75 4.30 6.15
CA ILE A 119 11.86 2.92 6.61
C ILE A 119 13.25 2.72 7.21
N GLY A 120 13.28 2.57 8.53
CA GLY A 120 14.47 2.46 9.35
C GLY A 120 15.17 1.12 9.30
N ALA A 121 16.30 1.05 9.99
CA ALA A 121 17.25 -0.06 9.88
C ALA A 121 16.62 -1.41 10.26
N MET A 122 16.91 -2.44 9.45
CA MET A 122 16.51 -3.83 9.67
C MET A 122 14.98 -4.06 9.70
N ALA A 123 14.18 -3.09 9.26
CA ALA A 123 12.76 -3.27 9.10
C ALA A 123 12.44 -4.27 7.97
N SER A 124 11.25 -4.88 8.03
CA SER A 124 10.73 -5.72 6.97
C SER A 124 9.33 -5.33 6.54
N VAL A 125 9.10 -5.28 5.24
CA VAL A 125 7.80 -4.96 4.63
C VAL A 125 7.31 -6.17 3.82
N GLY A 126 6.13 -6.68 4.20
CA GLY A 126 5.42 -7.75 3.50
C GLY A 126 4.93 -7.37 2.11
N ASN A 127 4.16 -8.27 1.49
CA ASN A 127 3.60 -8.05 0.16
C ASN A 127 2.49 -6.99 0.22
N ASN A 128 2.36 -6.18 -0.82
CA ASN A 128 1.16 -5.35 -1.05
C ASN A 128 0.83 -4.37 0.09
N CYS A 129 1.85 -3.95 0.84
CA CYS A 129 1.71 -2.93 1.88
C CYS A 129 1.72 -1.53 1.30
N VAL A 130 1.07 -0.60 1.98
CA VAL A 130 1.08 0.82 1.63
C VAL A 130 1.68 1.61 2.79
N LEU A 131 2.76 2.34 2.51
CA LEU A 131 3.30 3.36 3.43
C LEU A 131 3.01 4.71 2.83
N TYR A 132 2.05 5.42 3.42
CA TYR A 132 1.59 6.68 2.87
C TYR A 132 2.49 7.86 3.25
N THR A 133 2.16 9.03 2.72
CA THR A 133 2.96 10.26 2.80
C THR A 133 3.43 10.56 4.23
N GLY A 134 4.75 10.70 4.40
CA GLY A 134 5.36 11.08 5.66
C GLY A 134 5.23 10.05 6.79
N SER A 135 4.85 8.80 6.48
CA SER A 135 4.84 7.73 7.48
C SER A 135 6.26 7.27 7.82
N ILE A 136 6.48 6.91 9.09
CA ILE A 136 7.80 6.54 9.62
C ILE A 136 7.69 5.13 10.21
N LEU A 137 8.52 4.23 9.71
CA LEU A 137 8.87 2.98 10.39
C LEU A 137 10.29 3.13 10.96
N ASP A 138 10.45 2.99 12.27
CA ASP A 138 11.76 3.01 12.91
C ASP A 138 12.48 1.65 12.74
N HIS A 139 13.55 1.41 13.52
CA HIS A 139 14.36 0.22 13.44
C HIS A 139 13.60 -1.08 13.81
N GLU A 140 13.90 -2.17 13.12
CA GLU A 140 13.36 -3.51 13.40
C GLU A 140 11.81 -3.60 13.37
N VAL A 141 11.13 -2.69 12.66
CA VAL A 141 9.67 -2.77 12.46
C VAL A 141 9.34 -3.88 11.45
N GLU A 142 8.33 -4.68 11.76
CA GLU A 142 7.87 -5.77 10.90
C GLU A 142 6.44 -5.53 10.45
N LEU A 143 6.24 -5.29 9.15
CA LEU A 143 4.92 -5.30 8.52
C LEU A 143 4.70 -6.64 7.82
N GLU A 144 3.62 -7.32 8.17
CA GLU A 144 3.11 -8.44 7.38
C GLU A 144 2.36 -7.95 6.13
N ASP A 145 1.85 -8.87 5.33
CA ASP A 145 1.25 -8.57 4.03
C ASP A 145 -0.02 -7.69 4.16
N ASN A 146 -0.34 -6.92 3.11
CA ASN A 146 -1.55 -6.11 3.02
C ASN A 146 -1.74 -5.02 4.11
N VAL A 147 -0.69 -4.66 4.85
CA VAL A 147 -0.76 -3.59 5.86
C VAL A 147 -0.87 -2.21 5.20
N PHE A 148 -1.67 -1.32 5.79
CA PHE A 148 -1.78 0.07 5.35
C PHE A 148 -1.42 1.03 6.47
N ILE A 149 -0.36 1.81 6.24
CA ILE A 149 0.11 2.88 7.11
C ILE A 149 -0.31 4.21 6.48
N ALA A 150 -1.28 4.88 7.09
CA ALA A 150 -1.83 6.14 6.59
C ALA A 150 -0.84 7.32 6.79
N PRO A 151 -1.14 8.52 6.24
CA PRO A 151 -0.16 9.62 6.27
C PRO A 151 0.27 10.01 7.69
N GLY A 152 1.53 10.41 7.84
CA GLY A 152 2.07 10.96 9.08
C GLY A 152 2.07 10.02 10.28
N CYS A 153 1.88 8.70 10.10
CA CYS A 153 1.99 7.75 11.20
C CYS A 153 3.45 7.60 11.65
N SER A 154 3.66 7.44 12.95
CA SER A 154 4.99 7.21 13.55
C SER A 154 5.01 5.87 14.27
N ILE A 155 5.77 4.91 13.75
CA ILE A 155 5.88 3.56 14.28
C ILE A 155 7.27 3.40 14.91
N ALA A 156 7.34 3.32 16.23
CA ALA A 156 8.60 3.13 16.95
C ALA A 156 9.20 1.73 16.70
N GLY A 157 10.42 1.52 17.17
CA GLY A 157 11.17 0.30 16.86
C GLY A 157 10.50 -0.99 17.35
N ARG A 158 10.84 -2.11 16.70
CA ARG A 158 10.40 -3.46 17.11
C ARG A 158 8.88 -3.62 17.22
N VAL A 159 8.11 -2.81 16.50
CA VAL A 159 6.67 -2.99 16.36
C VAL A 159 6.40 -4.04 15.29
N THR A 160 5.48 -4.96 15.55
CA THR A 160 5.00 -5.93 14.57
C THR A 160 3.56 -5.61 14.21
N ILE A 161 3.30 -5.31 12.94
CA ILE A 161 1.96 -5.03 12.41
C ILE A 161 1.53 -6.20 11.53
N LYS A 162 0.54 -6.95 12.01
CA LYS A 162 0.07 -8.18 11.39
C LYS A 162 -0.83 -7.93 10.18
N GLU A 163 -0.98 -8.96 9.38
CA GLU A 163 -1.61 -8.93 8.05
C GLU A 163 -2.92 -8.14 8.02
N GLY A 164 -3.11 -7.34 6.98
CA GLY A 164 -4.38 -6.66 6.69
C GLY A 164 -4.74 -5.52 7.64
N SER A 165 -3.88 -5.19 8.62
CA SER A 165 -4.13 -4.11 9.58
C SER A 165 -4.07 -2.72 8.93
N PHE A 166 -4.84 -1.79 9.49
CA PHE A 166 -4.90 -0.39 9.07
C PHE A 166 -4.47 0.53 10.21
N ILE A 167 -3.46 1.36 9.97
CA ILE A 167 -3.00 2.38 10.90
C ILE A 167 -3.46 3.75 10.42
N GLY A 168 -4.41 4.36 11.13
CA GLY A 168 -5.05 5.61 10.74
C GLY A 168 -4.13 6.83 10.82
N ILE A 169 -4.44 7.85 10.02
CA ILE A 169 -3.62 9.05 9.81
C ILE A 169 -3.13 9.66 11.13
N GLY A 170 -1.84 9.98 11.21
CA GLY A 170 -1.23 10.62 12.37
C GLY A 170 -1.16 9.76 13.64
N SER A 171 -1.36 8.45 13.55
CA SER A 171 -1.24 7.58 14.72
C SER A 171 0.22 7.36 15.12
N THR A 172 0.44 7.18 16.41
CA THR A 172 1.75 6.86 17.00
C THR A 172 1.68 5.51 17.70
N ILE A 173 2.64 4.62 17.44
CA ILE A 173 2.76 3.31 18.09
C ILE A 173 4.10 3.26 18.81
N VAL A 174 4.09 3.01 20.13
CA VAL A 174 5.32 2.92 20.93
C VAL A 174 6.08 1.61 20.67
N GLU A 175 7.31 1.54 21.14
CA GLU A 175 8.22 0.43 20.89
C GLU A 175 7.66 -0.92 21.40
N LYS A 176 7.96 -2.01 20.69
CA LYS A 176 7.65 -3.41 21.10
C LYS A 176 6.15 -3.71 21.23
N ILE A 177 5.32 -3.07 20.41
CA ILE A 177 3.88 -3.34 20.33
C ILE A 177 3.58 -4.32 19.20
N ILE A 178 2.64 -5.23 19.45
CA ILE A 178 2.04 -6.11 18.43
C ILE A 178 0.64 -5.61 18.07
N ILE A 179 0.42 -5.29 16.81
CA ILE A 179 -0.89 -5.00 16.24
C ILE A 179 -1.38 -6.27 15.54
N GLY A 180 -2.41 -6.91 16.11
CA GLY A 180 -2.99 -8.16 15.61
C GLY A 180 -3.65 -8.01 14.22
N PRO A 181 -3.85 -9.13 13.50
CA PRO A 181 -4.27 -9.09 12.10
C PRO A 181 -5.65 -8.43 11.94
N ASN A 182 -5.82 -7.71 10.84
CA ASN A 182 -7.03 -6.95 10.50
C ASN A 182 -7.44 -5.92 11.58
N ALA A 183 -6.55 -5.54 12.50
CA ALA A 183 -6.84 -4.51 13.47
C ALA A 183 -6.90 -3.13 12.79
N THR A 184 -7.72 -2.24 13.36
CA THR A 184 -7.87 -0.86 12.88
C THR A 184 -7.49 0.09 14.00
N ILE A 185 -6.47 0.90 13.74
CA ILE A 185 -6.10 2.03 14.60
C ILE A 185 -6.75 3.29 14.03
N GLY A 186 -7.60 3.94 14.83
CA GLY A 186 -8.25 5.19 14.44
C GLY A 186 -7.25 6.33 14.28
N ALA A 187 -7.63 7.37 13.53
CA ALA A 187 -6.79 8.54 13.31
C ALA A 187 -6.32 9.19 14.62
N GLY A 188 -5.07 9.67 14.63
CA GLY A 188 -4.47 10.40 15.76
C GLY A 188 -4.29 9.58 17.04
N SER A 189 -4.33 8.25 16.95
CA SER A 189 -4.29 7.41 18.15
C SER A 189 -2.88 7.21 18.67
N VAL A 190 -2.74 7.06 19.99
CA VAL A 190 -1.47 6.72 20.66
C VAL A 190 -1.57 5.31 21.24
N VAL A 191 -0.97 4.34 20.54
CA VAL A 191 -1.01 2.93 20.91
C VAL A 191 0.16 2.62 21.85
N ILE A 192 -0.18 2.26 23.08
CA ILE A 192 0.78 1.96 24.17
C ILE A 192 0.68 0.53 24.69
N LYS A 193 -0.14 -0.31 24.05
CA LYS A 193 -0.36 -1.73 24.39
C LYS A 193 -0.70 -2.49 23.12
N ASP A 194 -0.42 -3.79 23.11
CA ASP A 194 -0.80 -4.70 22.04
C ASP A 194 -2.30 -4.59 21.71
N VAL A 195 -2.61 -4.72 20.43
CA VAL A 195 -3.97 -4.61 19.91
C VAL A 195 -4.39 -6.00 19.40
N PRO A 196 -5.49 -6.58 19.90
CA PRO A 196 -5.96 -7.88 19.43
C PRO A 196 -6.37 -7.89 17.95
N ALA A 197 -6.41 -9.08 17.35
CA ALA A 197 -6.92 -9.28 16.00
C ALA A 197 -8.34 -8.72 15.84
N ASN A 198 -8.62 -8.09 14.69
CA ASN A 198 -9.91 -7.48 14.33
C ASN A 198 -10.39 -6.35 15.26
N ALA A 199 -9.62 -5.96 16.27
CA ALA A 199 -10.01 -4.91 17.19
C ALA A 199 -9.96 -3.54 16.49
N VAL A 200 -10.87 -2.65 16.90
CA VAL A 200 -10.84 -1.24 16.50
C VAL A 200 -10.53 -0.41 17.73
N VAL A 201 -9.38 0.26 17.74
CA VAL A 201 -8.95 1.11 18.84
C VAL A 201 -8.78 2.56 18.38
N ALA A 202 -9.08 3.52 19.25
CA ALA A 202 -8.84 4.94 18.97
C ALA A 202 -8.50 5.73 20.23
N GLY A 203 -7.92 6.93 20.04
CA GLY A 203 -7.67 7.91 21.10
C GLY A 203 -6.25 7.91 21.66
N ALA A 204 -6.01 8.76 22.65
CA ALA A 204 -4.71 8.94 23.29
C ALA A 204 -4.85 8.90 24.82
N PRO A 205 -4.55 7.77 25.48
CA PRO A 205 -4.09 6.50 24.90
C PRO A 205 -5.21 5.74 24.16
N ALA A 206 -4.84 4.92 23.18
CA ALA A 206 -5.79 4.15 22.38
C ALA A 206 -6.57 3.14 23.22
N ARG A 207 -7.88 3.05 23.00
CA ARG A 207 -8.80 2.11 23.68
C ARG A 207 -9.76 1.49 22.66
N SER A 208 -10.23 0.27 22.94
CA SER A 208 -11.25 -0.39 22.10
C SER A 208 -12.48 0.50 22.02
N ILE A 209 -12.99 0.70 20.80
CA ILE A 209 -14.23 1.42 20.53
C ILE A 209 -15.30 0.53 19.87
N LYS A 210 -14.90 -0.67 19.46
CA LYS A 210 -15.76 -1.78 19.03
C LYS A 210 -15.16 -3.08 19.53
#